data_AF-A0A971GKT9-F1
#
_entry.id   AF-A0A971GKT9-F1
#
_cell.length_a   1.000
_cell.length_b   1.000
_cell.length_c   1.000
_cell.angle_alpha   90.00
_cell.angle_beta   90.00
_cell.angle_gamma   90.00
#
_symmetry.space_group_name_H-M   'P 1'
#
loop_
_entity.id
_entity.type
_entity.pdbx_description
1 polymer ?
#
loop_
_entity_poly.entity_id
_entity_poly.type
_entity_poly.pdbx_seq_one_letter_code
_entity_poly.pdbx_strand_id
1 'polypeptide(L)'
;MNYLLEHEILVPVNSSDELTKGTIIRRVSKVKDQQGIFLGCDDSGGLILVNVINMLEVSFETEAGILRPSSSDKIYRYTTSFGKDRNSALARETLTSWSLYTRTPAHQKAIMKFMENAYAPEQVIDLAKTDNLKYLFVPIQQRFKIGKFEAKVNWSAERRERFTWHINNMRKGDHITYVAFIPKKSSESPLFYSIGTKPHESTMLSLQSEPFNFKPDRGGHILCTDDTAEQKKFIVDAGSSFIGKGHKTSIDTAKEVERALAAVYKGYNFTPVKGRGALAGEQSY
;
A
#
# COMPACT_ATOMS: atom_id res chain seq x y z
N MET A 1 -20.11 1.98 27.75
CA MET A 1 -19.45 1.18 28.81
C MET A 1 -20.40 0.83 29.93
N ASN A 2 -21.20 1.78 30.46
CA ASN A 2 -22.16 1.53 31.55
C ASN A 2 -23.07 0.31 31.29
N TYR A 3 -23.71 0.22 30.12
CA TYR A 3 -24.52 -0.93 29.72
C TYR A 3 -23.77 -2.27 29.88
N LEU A 4 -22.52 -2.33 29.43
CA LEU A 4 -21.70 -3.55 29.48
C LEU A 4 -21.32 -3.94 30.92
N LEU A 5 -21.13 -2.96 31.80
CA LEU A 5 -20.85 -3.18 33.22
C LEU A 5 -22.12 -3.63 33.97
N GLU A 6 -23.24 -2.94 33.74
CA GLU A 6 -24.53 -3.20 34.39
C GLU A 6 -25.10 -4.60 34.07
N HIS A 7 -24.74 -5.15 32.91
CA HIS A 7 -25.19 -6.47 32.46
C HIS A 7 -24.10 -7.55 32.56
N GLU A 8 -23.02 -7.28 33.30
CA GLU A 8 -21.91 -8.23 33.55
C GLU A 8 -21.23 -8.80 32.28
N ILE A 9 -21.35 -8.09 31.16
CA ILE A 9 -20.66 -8.42 29.90
C ILE A 9 -19.18 -8.03 30.02
N LEU A 10 -18.89 -6.95 30.74
CA LEU A 10 -17.56 -6.46 31.04
C LEU A 10 -17.35 -6.47 32.55
N VAL A 11 -16.38 -7.25 33.04
CA VAL A 11 -16.13 -7.43 34.48
C VAL A 11 -14.70 -7.00 34.84
N PRO A 12 -14.47 -6.39 36.01
CA PRO A 12 -13.13 -6.02 36.45
C PRO A 12 -12.27 -7.27 36.68
N VAL A 13 -10.97 -7.13 36.45
CA VAL A 13 -9.95 -8.18 36.64
C VAL A 13 -9.05 -7.74 37.78
N ASN A 14 -8.98 -8.53 38.86
CA ASN A 14 -8.18 -8.19 40.04
C ASN A 14 -6.80 -8.85 40.01
N SER A 15 -6.69 -10.04 39.40
CA SER A 15 -5.42 -10.72 39.11
C SER A 15 -5.32 -11.15 37.66
N SER A 16 -4.11 -11.15 37.09
CA SER A 16 -3.83 -11.72 35.77
C SER A 16 -4.18 -13.21 35.67
N ASP A 17 -4.21 -13.94 36.79
CA ASP A 17 -4.54 -15.37 36.84
C ASP A 17 -6.01 -15.66 36.48
N GLU A 18 -6.86 -14.63 36.51
CA GLU A 18 -8.26 -14.73 36.07
C GLU A 18 -8.40 -14.71 34.54
N LEU A 19 -7.33 -14.38 33.81
CA LEU A 19 -7.36 -14.24 32.36
C LEU A 19 -7.02 -15.55 31.67
N THR A 20 -7.87 -15.96 30.73
CA THR A 20 -7.59 -17.09 29.85
C THR A 20 -7.15 -16.61 28.48
N LYS A 21 -6.28 -17.40 27.83
CA LYS A 21 -5.83 -17.10 26.47
C LYS A 21 -7.03 -17.01 25.52
N GLY A 22 -7.09 -15.93 24.75
CA GLY A 22 -8.19 -15.61 23.84
C GLY A 22 -9.25 -14.69 24.43
N THR A 23 -9.21 -14.39 25.73
CA THR A 23 -10.11 -13.41 26.34
C THR A 23 -9.83 -12.01 25.82
N ILE A 24 -10.88 -11.27 25.47
CA ILE A 24 -10.78 -9.85 25.16
C ILE A 24 -10.69 -9.09 26.48
N ILE A 25 -9.64 -8.29 26.63
CA ILE A 25 -9.48 -7.41 27.78
C ILE A 25 -9.51 -5.95 27.36
N ARG A 26 -9.92 -5.07 28.27
CA ARG A 26 -9.95 -3.63 28.09
C ARG A 26 -9.28 -2.93 29.25
N ARG A 27 -8.30 -2.09 28.96
CA ARG A 27 -7.69 -1.15 29.90
C ARG A 27 -8.42 0.18 29.82
N VAL A 28 -8.78 0.74 30.96
CA VAL A 28 -9.34 2.09 31.09
C VAL A 28 -8.60 2.87 32.16
N SER A 29 -8.18 4.09 31.83
CA SER A 29 -7.70 5.12 32.75
C SER A 29 -8.08 6.51 32.24
N LYS A 30 -7.61 7.59 32.89
CA LYS A 30 -7.93 8.96 32.47
C LYS A 30 -7.44 9.30 31.06
N VAL A 31 -6.39 8.65 30.59
CA VAL A 31 -5.69 8.98 29.33
C VAL A 31 -5.57 7.80 28.36
N LYS A 32 -6.03 6.61 28.76
CA LYS A 32 -5.99 5.41 27.92
C LYS A 32 -7.33 4.69 27.98
N ASP A 33 -7.82 4.30 26.82
CA ASP A 33 -8.92 3.36 26.67
C ASP A 33 -8.55 2.43 25.51
N GLN A 34 -8.16 1.21 25.82
CA GLN A 34 -7.61 0.27 24.85
C GLN A 34 -8.15 -1.14 25.09
N GLN A 35 -8.44 -1.87 24.03
CA GLN A 35 -8.82 -3.28 24.11
C GLN A 35 -7.85 -4.14 23.28
N GLY A 36 -7.74 -5.41 23.64
CA GLY A 36 -6.96 -6.39 22.88
C GLY A 36 -7.23 -7.80 23.37
N ILE A 37 -6.73 -8.79 22.63
CA ILE A 37 -6.92 -10.21 22.94
C ILE A 37 -5.74 -10.69 23.74
N PHE A 38 -5.99 -11.21 24.94
CA PHE A 38 -4.97 -11.73 25.84
C PHE A 38 -4.37 -13.04 25.33
N LEU A 39 -3.04 -13.12 25.27
CA LEU A 39 -2.31 -14.33 24.89
C LEU A 39 -1.56 -15.01 26.03
N GLY A 40 -1.25 -14.27 27.10
CA GLY A 40 -0.43 -14.71 28.22
C GLY A 40 0.33 -13.54 28.84
N CYS A 41 1.17 -13.84 29.83
CA CYS A 41 2.07 -12.86 30.43
C CYS A 41 3.51 -13.07 29.93
N ASP A 42 4.30 -11.99 29.90
CA ASP A 42 5.76 -12.09 29.79
C ASP A 42 6.41 -12.39 31.15
N ASP A 43 7.72 -12.63 31.16
CA ASP A 43 8.48 -12.95 32.38
C ASP A 43 8.47 -11.82 33.43
N SER A 44 8.09 -10.61 33.03
CA SER A 44 7.99 -9.42 33.90
C SER A 44 6.54 -9.11 34.32
N GLY A 45 5.58 -10.01 34.02
CA GLY A 45 4.17 -9.82 34.36
C GLY A 45 3.41 -8.87 33.43
N GLY A 46 3.99 -8.46 32.30
CA GLY A 46 3.31 -7.69 31.26
C GLY A 46 2.32 -8.55 30.49
N LEU A 47 1.13 -8.03 30.19
CA LEU A 47 0.08 -8.76 29.48
C LEU A 47 0.33 -8.69 27.96
N ILE A 48 0.51 -9.84 27.31
CA ILE A 48 0.74 -9.94 25.87
C ILE A 48 -0.61 -9.89 25.16
N LEU A 49 -0.81 -8.88 24.33
CA LEU A 49 -2.05 -8.64 23.60
C LEU A 49 -1.84 -8.69 22.09
N VAL A 50 -2.88 -9.14 21.37
CA VAL A 50 -2.98 -9.01 19.92
C VAL A 50 -4.24 -8.26 19.52
N ASN A 51 -4.22 -7.69 18.31
CA ASN A 51 -5.27 -6.84 17.76
C ASN A 51 -5.63 -5.69 18.71
N VAL A 52 -4.64 -4.89 19.08
CA VAL A 52 -4.82 -3.79 20.03
C VAL A 52 -5.56 -2.64 19.35
N ILE A 53 -6.68 -2.24 19.93
CA ILE A 53 -7.55 -1.16 19.45
C ILE A 53 -7.59 -0.07 20.51
N ASN A 54 -7.34 1.17 20.09
CA ASN A 54 -7.48 2.34 20.93
C ASN A 54 -8.91 2.87 20.82
N MET A 55 -9.68 2.62 21.87
CA MET A 55 -11.07 3.02 21.99
C MET A 55 -11.21 4.52 22.29
N LEU A 56 -10.16 5.18 22.80
CA LEU A 56 -10.18 6.64 23.02
C LEU A 56 -10.04 7.40 21.68
N GLU A 57 -9.09 6.96 20.84
CA GLU A 57 -8.78 7.60 19.55
C GLU A 57 -9.53 7.01 18.36
N VAL A 58 -10.30 5.94 18.57
CA VAL A 58 -11.04 5.22 17.52
C VAL A 58 -10.10 4.65 16.45
N SER A 59 -9.08 3.92 16.87
CA SER A 59 -8.03 3.44 15.95
C SER A 59 -7.56 2.00 16.23
N PHE A 60 -7.07 1.34 15.19
CA PHE A 60 -6.26 0.13 15.30
C PHE A 60 -4.81 0.53 15.60
N GLU A 61 -4.32 0.18 16.78
CA GLU A 61 -3.03 0.62 17.30
C GLU A 61 -1.90 -0.29 16.78
N THR A 62 -2.00 -1.60 17.02
CA THR A 62 -0.97 -2.56 16.64
C THR A 62 -1.51 -3.99 16.56
N GLU A 63 -0.84 -4.84 15.77
CA GLU A 63 -1.14 -6.27 15.70
C GLU A 63 -0.79 -7.03 16.96
N ALA A 64 0.29 -6.64 17.64
CA ALA A 64 0.75 -7.23 18.88
C ALA A 64 1.45 -6.18 19.75
N GLY A 65 1.32 -6.31 21.07
CA GLY A 65 1.98 -5.44 22.03
C GLY A 65 1.94 -6.00 23.45
N ILE A 66 2.82 -5.49 24.31
CA ILE A 66 2.84 -5.84 25.73
C ILE A 66 2.25 -4.67 26.51
N LEU A 67 1.15 -4.94 27.21
CA LEU A 67 0.53 -4.01 28.13
C LEU A 67 1.18 -4.15 29.50
N ARG A 68 1.74 -3.05 30.02
CA ARG A 68 2.20 -2.94 31.41
C ARG A 68 1.24 -2.01 32.16
N PRO A 69 0.28 -2.53 32.94
CA PRO A 69 -0.68 -1.70 33.66
C PRO A 69 0.03 -0.84 34.71
N SER A 70 -0.36 0.43 34.78
CA SER A 70 -0.02 1.31 35.90
C SER A 70 -1.03 1.12 37.05
N SER A 71 -0.71 1.62 38.25
CA SER A 71 -1.64 1.60 39.39
C SER A 71 -2.94 2.38 39.14
N SER A 72 -2.95 3.28 38.16
CA SER A 72 -4.14 4.06 37.76
C SER A 72 -5.00 3.37 36.71
N ASP A 73 -4.52 2.26 36.13
CA ASP A 73 -5.22 1.53 35.10
C ASP A 73 -6.20 0.53 35.73
N LYS A 74 -7.43 0.51 35.22
CA LYS A 74 -8.41 -0.55 35.51
C LYS A 74 -8.46 -1.51 34.34
N ILE A 75 -8.26 -2.79 34.62
CA ILE A 75 -8.37 -3.86 33.63
C ILE A 75 -9.73 -4.53 33.78
N TYR A 76 -10.37 -4.74 32.64
CA TYR A 76 -11.63 -5.46 32.51
C TYR A 76 -11.48 -6.59 31.51
N ARG A 77 -12.29 -7.63 31.64
CA ARG A 77 -12.43 -8.71 30.66
C ARG A 77 -13.87 -8.82 30.17
N TYR A 78 -14.03 -9.15 28.91
CA TYR A 78 -15.32 -9.54 28.36
C TYR A 78 -15.65 -10.98 28.76
N THR A 79 -16.88 -11.23 29.19
CA THR A 79 -17.35 -12.55 29.65
C THR A 79 -17.98 -13.37 28.52
N THR A 80 -18.30 -12.75 27.39
CA THR A 80 -18.93 -13.38 26.23
C THR A 80 -18.01 -13.42 25.03
N SER A 81 -18.26 -14.39 24.14
CA SER A 81 -17.53 -14.59 22.88
C SER A 81 -18.50 -15.01 21.78
N PHE A 82 -18.12 -14.81 20.52
CA PHE A 82 -18.96 -15.23 19.39
C PHE A 82 -19.21 -16.75 19.37
N GLY A 83 -20.47 -17.12 19.19
CA GLY A 83 -20.96 -18.50 19.18
C GLY A 83 -22.11 -18.71 18.20
N LYS A 84 -23.03 -19.62 18.54
CA LYS A 84 -24.24 -19.95 17.75
C LYS A 84 -25.51 -19.28 18.27
N ASP A 85 -25.39 -18.39 19.25
CA ASP A 85 -26.49 -17.70 19.89
C ASP A 85 -27.02 -16.52 19.04
N ARG A 86 -28.14 -15.96 19.47
CA ARG A 86 -28.84 -14.86 18.80
C ARG A 86 -28.01 -13.57 18.76
N ASN A 87 -27.26 -13.25 19.83
CA ASN A 87 -26.47 -12.03 19.88
C ASN A 87 -25.31 -12.11 18.89
N SER A 88 -24.65 -13.27 18.81
CA SER A 88 -23.63 -13.55 17.80
C SER A 88 -24.17 -13.40 16.38
N ALA A 89 -25.38 -13.89 16.09
CA ALA A 89 -26.00 -13.71 14.78
C ALA A 89 -26.27 -12.23 14.45
N LEU A 90 -26.84 -11.47 15.39
CA LEU A 90 -27.14 -10.05 15.22
C LEU A 90 -25.88 -9.18 15.06
N ALA A 91 -24.83 -9.49 15.82
CA ALA A 91 -23.54 -8.82 15.69
C ALA A 91 -22.87 -9.10 14.33
N ARG A 92 -22.96 -10.34 13.80
CA ARG A 92 -22.51 -10.66 12.44
C ARG A 92 -23.30 -9.91 11.38
N GLU A 93 -24.62 -9.79 11.54
CA GLU A 93 -25.48 -9.05 10.61
C GLU A 93 -25.08 -7.57 10.52
N THR A 94 -24.69 -6.97 11.64
CA THR A 94 -24.17 -5.60 11.70
C THR A 94 -22.94 -5.43 10.80
N LEU A 95 -22.05 -6.42 10.75
CA LEU A 95 -20.87 -6.40 9.88
C LEU A 95 -21.22 -6.69 8.42
N THR A 96 -22.08 -7.67 8.16
CA THR A 96 -22.41 -8.08 6.77
C THR A 96 -23.28 -7.08 6.04
N SER A 97 -24.06 -6.27 6.76
CA SER A 97 -24.85 -5.17 6.18
C SER A 97 -24.02 -3.93 5.84
N TRP A 98 -22.77 -3.85 6.31
CA TRP A 98 -21.89 -2.71 6.04
C TRP A 98 -21.39 -2.70 4.58
N SER A 99 -21.63 -1.61 3.86
CA SER A 99 -21.34 -1.49 2.43
C SER A 99 -19.87 -1.71 2.04
N LEU A 100 -18.91 -1.39 2.92
CA LEU A 100 -17.50 -1.63 2.62
C LEU A 100 -17.14 -3.12 2.73
N TYR A 101 -17.76 -3.86 3.65
CA TYR A 101 -17.59 -5.30 3.76
C TYR A 101 -18.05 -6.00 2.47
N THR A 102 -19.23 -5.65 1.96
CA THR A 102 -19.79 -6.23 0.73
C THR A 102 -18.94 -5.92 -0.50
N ARG A 103 -18.34 -4.73 -0.57
CA ARG A 103 -17.46 -4.29 -1.67
C ARG A 103 -16.03 -4.83 -1.59
N THR A 104 -15.66 -5.56 -0.54
CA THR A 104 -14.28 -6.03 -0.35
C THR A 104 -14.20 -7.56 -0.18
N PRO A 105 -14.63 -8.36 -1.20
CA PRO A 105 -14.76 -9.81 -1.08
C PRO A 105 -13.45 -10.51 -0.67
N ALA A 106 -12.30 -10.02 -1.15
CA ALA A 106 -10.99 -10.56 -0.80
C ALA A 106 -10.68 -10.54 0.71
N HIS A 107 -11.28 -9.61 1.47
CA HIS A 107 -11.00 -9.42 2.90
C HIS A 107 -12.12 -9.92 3.82
N GLN A 108 -13.30 -10.27 3.29
CA GLN A 108 -14.50 -10.58 4.10
C GLN A 108 -14.25 -11.62 5.20
N LYS A 109 -13.65 -12.76 4.86
CA LYS A 109 -13.35 -13.82 5.85
C LYS A 109 -12.42 -13.34 6.96
N ALA A 110 -11.41 -12.54 6.60
CA ALA A 110 -10.44 -12.01 7.57
C ALA A 110 -11.06 -10.91 8.45
N ILE A 111 -11.90 -10.05 7.88
CA ILE A 111 -12.64 -9.02 8.60
C ILE A 111 -13.61 -9.65 9.62
N MET A 112 -14.37 -10.67 9.21
CA MET A 112 -15.28 -11.41 10.09
C MET A 112 -14.50 -12.00 11.27
N LYS A 113 -13.43 -12.73 10.99
CA LYS A 113 -12.58 -13.34 12.02
C LYS A 113 -11.96 -12.29 12.96
N PHE A 114 -11.57 -11.13 12.46
CA PHE A 114 -11.07 -10.04 13.28
C PHE A 114 -12.14 -9.54 14.24
N MET A 115 -13.35 -9.25 13.75
CA MET A 115 -14.45 -8.82 14.61
C MET A 115 -14.76 -9.87 15.68
N GLU A 116 -14.92 -11.13 15.28
CA GLU A 116 -15.29 -12.22 16.18
C GLU A 116 -14.27 -12.49 17.30
N ASN A 117 -13.01 -12.16 17.04
CA ASN A 117 -11.94 -12.34 18.01
C ASN A 117 -11.69 -11.09 18.87
N ALA A 118 -11.88 -9.89 18.33
CA ALA A 118 -11.49 -8.63 18.97
C ALA A 118 -12.65 -7.89 19.66
N TYR A 119 -13.89 -8.33 19.47
CA TYR A 119 -15.08 -7.74 20.07
C TYR A 119 -15.99 -8.81 20.67
N ALA A 120 -16.73 -8.45 21.71
CA ALA A 120 -17.84 -9.27 22.20
C ALA A 120 -19.11 -9.01 21.35
N PRO A 121 -20.00 -10.01 21.15
CA PRO A 121 -21.25 -9.81 20.40
C PRO A 121 -22.11 -8.67 20.95
N GLU A 122 -22.30 -8.62 22.26
CA GLU A 122 -23.10 -7.60 22.93
C GLU A 122 -22.48 -6.22 22.84
N GLN A 123 -21.14 -6.14 22.78
CA GLN A 123 -20.45 -4.88 22.52
C GLN A 123 -20.76 -4.36 21.12
N VAL A 124 -20.73 -5.21 20.09
CA VAL A 124 -21.10 -4.81 18.71
C VAL A 124 -22.54 -4.32 18.66
N ILE A 125 -23.46 -5.01 19.34
CA ILE A 125 -24.87 -4.64 19.42
C ILE A 125 -25.06 -3.30 20.15
N ASP A 126 -24.37 -3.08 21.27
CA ASP A 126 -24.38 -1.81 22.01
C ASP A 126 -23.88 -0.65 21.14
N LEU A 127 -22.77 -0.86 20.40
CA LEU A 127 -22.24 0.12 19.46
C LEU A 127 -23.23 0.41 18.32
N ALA A 128 -23.96 -0.58 17.82
CA ALA A 128 -24.99 -0.39 16.79
C ALA A 128 -26.18 0.42 17.34
N LYS A 129 -26.68 0.08 18.52
CA LYS A 129 -27.83 0.75 19.16
C LYS A 129 -27.54 2.21 19.55
N THR A 130 -26.28 2.53 19.82
CA THR A 130 -25.85 3.86 20.27
C THR A 130 -25.21 4.71 19.17
N ASP A 131 -25.36 4.33 17.90
CA ASP A 131 -24.76 5.03 16.74
C ASP A 131 -23.23 5.23 16.85
N ASN A 132 -22.56 4.22 17.39
CA ASN A 132 -21.13 4.23 17.72
C ASN A 132 -20.33 3.18 16.93
N LEU A 133 -20.85 2.69 15.81
CA LEU A 133 -20.16 1.70 14.97
C LEU A 133 -18.80 2.16 14.42
N LYS A 134 -18.46 3.46 14.53
CA LYS A 134 -17.10 3.96 14.28
C LYS A 134 -16.02 3.21 15.07
N TYR A 135 -16.30 2.80 16.32
CA TYR A 135 -15.36 2.02 17.15
C TYR A 135 -15.16 0.58 16.68
N LEU A 136 -15.99 0.10 15.75
CA LEU A 136 -15.82 -1.18 15.04
C LEU A 136 -15.21 -0.95 13.65
N PHE A 137 -15.80 -0.06 12.85
CA PHE A 137 -15.47 0.08 11.44
C PHE A 137 -14.17 0.80 11.16
N VAL A 138 -13.77 1.80 11.96
CA VAL A 138 -12.49 2.51 11.72
C VAL A 138 -11.30 1.59 11.98
N PRO A 139 -11.22 0.84 13.10
CA PRO A 139 -10.15 -0.13 13.31
C PRO A 139 -10.08 -1.20 12.21
N ILE A 140 -11.22 -1.72 11.76
CA ILE A 140 -11.27 -2.67 10.62
C ILE A 140 -10.66 -2.03 9.37
N GLN A 141 -11.07 -0.80 9.00
CA GLN A 141 -10.52 -0.16 7.80
C GLN A 141 -9.01 0.06 7.89
N GLN A 142 -8.50 0.44 9.07
CA GLN A 142 -7.07 0.66 9.29
C GLN A 142 -6.26 -0.63 9.26
N ARG A 143 -6.78 -1.71 9.85
CA ARG A 143 -6.14 -3.04 9.90
C ARG A 143 -6.00 -3.65 8.52
N PHE A 144 -7.04 -3.52 7.70
CA PHE A 144 -7.10 -4.16 6.37
C PHE A 144 -6.77 -3.21 5.22
N LYS A 145 -6.46 -1.93 5.51
CA LYS A 145 -6.14 -0.91 4.50
C LYS A 145 -7.21 -0.81 3.41
N ILE A 146 -8.46 -0.67 3.85
CA ILE A 146 -9.62 -0.54 2.95
C ILE A 146 -10.33 0.80 3.17
N GLY A 147 -11.18 1.19 2.21
CA GLY A 147 -11.91 2.45 2.27
C GLY A 147 -10.96 3.63 2.27
N LYS A 148 -11.07 4.53 3.26
CA LYS A 148 -10.21 5.73 3.31
C LYS A 148 -8.74 5.46 3.68
N PHE A 149 -8.43 4.24 4.14
CA PHE A 149 -7.07 3.84 4.52
C PHE A 149 -6.40 2.93 3.49
N GLU A 150 -7.02 2.78 2.32
CA GLU A 150 -6.39 2.14 1.18
C GLU A 150 -5.10 2.88 0.81
N ALA A 151 -4.02 2.12 0.61
CA ALA A 151 -2.76 2.68 0.19
C ALA A 151 -2.96 3.30 -1.20
N LYS A 152 -2.93 4.63 -1.28
CA LYS A 152 -2.93 5.32 -2.56
C LYS A 152 -1.60 5.06 -3.23
N VAL A 153 -1.57 4.15 -4.20
CA VAL A 153 -0.40 3.96 -5.05
C VAL A 153 -0.18 5.25 -5.82
N ASN A 154 0.97 5.90 -5.59
CA ASN A 154 1.37 7.03 -6.42
C ASN A 154 1.90 6.48 -7.75
N TRP A 155 0.98 6.27 -8.69
CA TRP A 155 1.28 5.68 -9.99
C TRP A 155 2.34 6.47 -10.80
N SER A 156 2.49 7.77 -10.54
CA SER A 156 3.56 8.57 -11.15
C SER A 156 4.95 8.24 -10.57
N ALA A 157 5.02 7.94 -9.27
CA ALA A 157 6.24 7.48 -8.61
C ALA A 157 6.58 6.05 -9.07
N GLU A 158 5.61 5.14 -9.03
CA GLU A 158 5.76 3.74 -9.49
C GLU A 158 6.33 3.66 -10.91
N ARG A 159 5.75 4.41 -11.87
CA ARG A 159 6.26 4.44 -13.24
C ARG A 159 7.73 4.90 -13.29
N ARG A 160 8.06 5.95 -12.54
CA ARG A 160 9.42 6.50 -12.51
C ARG A 160 10.40 5.49 -11.93
N GLU A 161 10.02 4.79 -10.86
CA GLU A 161 10.83 3.74 -10.25
C GLU A 161 11.05 2.56 -11.19
N ARG A 162 10.02 2.09 -11.90
CA ARG A 162 10.17 1.02 -12.91
C ARG A 162 11.10 1.39 -14.04
N PHE A 163 10.97 2.61 -14.58
CA PHE A 163 11.89 3.07 -15.63
C PHE A 163 13.33 3.22 -15.09
N THR A 164 13.48 3.75 -13.88
CA THR A 164 14.78 3.89 -13.19
C THR A 164 15.42 2.52 -12.93
N TRP A 165 14.62 1.50 -12.61
CA TRP A 165 15.08 0.12 -12.47
C TRP A 165 15.69 -0.38 -13.78
N HIS A 166 15.07 -0.14 -14.93
CA HIS A 166 15.67 -0.50 -16.22
C HIS A 166 17.02 0.22 -16.46
N ILE A 167 17.08 1.53 -16.20
CA ILE A 167 18.34 2.31 -16.33
C ILE A 167 19.44 1.76 -15.43
N ASN A 168 19.11 1.46 -14.17
CA ASN A 168 20.07 0.96 -13.19
C ASN A 168 20.57 -0.45 -13.48
N ASN A 169 19.76 -1.30 -14.12
CA ASN A 169 20.14 -2.68 -14.40
C ASN A 169 20.92 -2.87 -15.72
N MET A 170 21.00 -1.85 -16.58
CA MET A 170 21.82 -1.90 -17.80
C MET A 170 23.32 -1.94 -17.47
N ARG A 171 24.03 -2.93 -17.99
CA ARG A 171 25.51 -3.00 -18.02
C ARG A 171 26.04 -2.34 -19.29
N LYS A 172 27.34 -2.08 -19.35
CA LYS A 172 27.96 -1.56 -20.58
C LYS A 172 27.67 -2.48 -21.77
N GLY A 173 27.14 -1.90 -22.84
CA GLY A 173 26.69 -2.61 -24.05
C GLY A 173 25.20 -2.98 -24.05
N ASP A 174 24.52 -2.94 -22.90
CA ASP A 174 23.08 -3.16 -22.83
C ASP A 174 22.32 -1.95 -23.37
N HIS A 175 21.19 -2.22 -24.03
CA HIS A 175 20.26 -1.20 -24.45
C HIS A 175 18.84 -1.51 -23.95
N ILE A 176 18.00 -0.49 -23.93
CA ILE A 176 16.55 -0.63 -23.76
C ILE A 176 15.83 0.17 -24.84
N THR A 177 14.64 -0.30 -25.18
CA THR A 177 13.67 0.42 -26.01
C THR A 177 12.76 1.22 -25.09
N TYR A 178 12.53 2.49 -25.41
CA TYR A 178 11.63 3.33 -24.64
C TYR A 178 10.54 3.96 -25.52
N VAL A 179 9.41 4.28 -24.88
CA VAL A 179 8.38 5.17 -25.39
C VAL A 179 8.21 6.33 -24.42
N ALA A 180 7.98 7.53 -24.95
CA ALA A 180 7.92 8.74 -24.13
C ALA A 180 6.83 9.70 -24.60
N PHE A 181 6.31 10.46 -23.64
CA PHE A 181 5.53 11.66 -23.88
C PHE A 181 6.38 12.86 -23.46
N ILE A 182 6.70 13.73 -24.41
CA ILE A 182 7.45 14.96 -24.16
C ILE A 182 6.51 16.15 -24.39
N PRO A 183 6.00 16.78 -23.32
CA PRO A 183 5.03 17.86 -23.44
C PRO A 183 5.64 19.09 -24.11
N LYS A 184 4.85 19.77 -24.93
CA LYS A 184 5.22 21.05 -25.55
C LYS A 184 5.13 22.23 -24.58
N LYS A 185 4.39 22.09 -23.48
CA LYS A 185 4.19 23.10 -22.44
C LYS A 185 5.00 22.74 -21.21
N SER A 186 5.65 23.72 -20.58
CA SER A 186 6.50 23.52 -19.40
C SER A 186 5.76 23.12 -18.13
N SER A 187 4.43 23.25 -18.09
CA SER A 187 3.58 22.88 -16.94
C SER A 187 3.38 21.37 -16.77
N GLU A 188 3.73 20.57 -17.78
CA GLU A 188 3.62 19.11 -17.75
C GLU A 188 5.01 18.48 -17.65
N SER A 189 5.11 17.36 -16.93
CA SER A 189 6.37 16.62 -16.81
C SER A 189 6.51 15.59 -17.94
N PRO A 190 7.72 15.37 -18.49
CA PRO A 190 7.97 14.27 -19.40
C PRO A 190 7.70 12.90 -18.76
N LEU A 191 7.18 11.96 -19.55
CA LEU A 191 6.84 10.61 -19.12
C LEU A 191 7.62 9.61 -19.97
N PHE A 192 8.20 8.59 -19.33
CA PHE A 192 8.97 7.55 -20.01
C PHE A 192 8.49 6.17 -19.54
N TYR A 193 8.53 5.19 -20.44
CA TYR A 193 8.19 3.81 -20.17
C TYR A 193 9.07 2.88 -21.02
N SER A 194 9.41 1.72 -20.46
CA SER A 194 10.17 0.65 -21.11
C SER A 194 9.74 -0.68 -20.49
N ILE A 195 9.87 -1.75 -21.28
CA ILE A 195 9.80 -3.14 -20.80
C ILE A 195 11.10 -3.90 -21.16
N GLY A 196 12.22 -3.16 -21.24
CA GLY A 196 13.52 -3.67 -21.66
C GLY A 196 13.77 -3.52 -23.16
N THR A 197 14.25 -4.59 -23.80
CA THR A 197 14.69 -4.60 -25.22
C THR A 197 13.58 -4.91 -26.22
N LYS A 198 12.32 -5.06 -25.78
CA LYS A 198 11.21 -5.38 -26.69
C LYS A 198 10.96 -4.24 -27.69
N PRO A 199 10.40 -4.53 -28.88
CA PRO A 199 10.09 -3.50 -29.87
C PRO A 199 9.13 -2.41 -29.35
N HIS A 200 9.11 -1.25 -30.01
CA HIS A 200 8.23 -0.13 -29.65
C HIS A 200 6.75 -0.52 -29.63
N GLU A 201 6.31 -1.39 -30.54
CA GLU A 201 4.92 -1.87 -30.60
C GLU A 201 4.55 -2.69 -29.35
N SER A 202 5.37 -3.68 -28.97
CA SER A 202 5.13 -4.47 -27.75
C SER A 202 5.20 -3.61 -26.50
N THR A 203 6.10 -2.62 -26.47
CA THR A 203 6.21 -1.65 -25.37
C THR A 203 4.95 -0.79 -25.25
N MET A 204 4.35 -0.39 -26.38
CA MET A 204 3.08 0.35 -26.41
C MET A 204 1.89 -0.50 -25.93
N LEU A 205 1.79 -1.75 -26.40
CA LEU A 205 0.73 -2.66 -25.96
C LEU A 205 0.81 -2.91 -24.45
N SER A 206 2.02 -3.10 -23.92
CA SER A 206 2.23 -3.23 -22.48
C SER A 206 1.81 -1.95 -21.74
N LEU A 207 2.21 -0.77 -22.23
CA LEU A 207 1.84 0.51 -21.62
C LEU A 207 0.31 0.68 -21.52
N GLN A 208 -0.46 0.25 -22.51
CA GLN A 208 -1.93 0.36 -22.49
C GLN A 208 -2.60 -0.40 -21.34
N SER A 209 -1.95 -1.47 -20.85
CA SER A 209 -2.44 -2.25 -19.72
C SER A 209 -2.05 -1.69 -18.35
N GLU A 210 -1.17 -0.68 -18.31
CA GLU A 210 -0.68 -0.10 -17.05
C GLU A 210 -1.68 0.94 -16.49
N PRO A 211 -1.81 1.03 -15.15
CA PRO A 211 -2.66 2.04 -14.49
C PRO A 211 -2.13 3.47 -14.63
N PHE A 212 -0.86 3.66 -15.04
CA PHE A 212 -0.22 4.95 -15.35
C PHE A 212 -0.02 5.19 -16.85
N ASN A 213 -0.82 4.54 -17.71
CA ASN A 213 -0.68 4.69 -19.15
C ASN A 213 -0.77 6.17 -19.60
N PHE A 214 -0.11 6.45 -20.72
CA PHE A 214 -0.11 7.75 -21.36
C PHE A 214 0.00 7.56 -22.87
N LYS A 215 -0.28 8.62 -23.65
CA LYS A 215 -0.14 8.60 -25.12
C LYS A 215 1.28 9.07 -25.51
N PRO A 216 2.19 8.17 -25.91
CA PRO A 216 3.55 8.57 -26.25
C PRO A 216 3.59 9.28 -27.59
N ASP A 217 4.48 10.25 -27.74
CA ASP A 217 4.73 11.01 -28.97
C ASP A 217 6.19 10.93 -29.44
N ARG A 218 6.99 10.15 -28.70
CA ARG A 218 8.40 9.85 -28.94
C ARG A 218 8.67 8.38 -28.64
N GLY A 219 9.67 7.82 -29.33
CA GLY A 219 10.23 6.52 -29.06
C GLY A 219 11.67 6.47 -29.53
N GLY A 220 12.47 5.59 -28.93
CA GLY A 220 13.88 5.46 -29.26
C GLY A 220 14.55 4.38 -28.42
N HIS A 221 15.87 4.46 -28.35
CA HIS A 221 16.70 3.54 -27.58
C HIS A 221 17.65 4.30 -26.66
N ILE A 222 18.02 3.64 -25.57
CA ILE A 222 19.05 4.09 -24.65
C ILE A 222 20.07 2.96 -24.55
N LEU A 223 21.34 3.24 -24.84
CA LEU A 223 22.45 2.30 -24.73
C LEU A 223 23.40 2.75 -23.63
N CYS A 224 23.77 1.83 -22.74
CA CYS A 224 24.78 2.07 -21.72
C CYS A 224 26.18 1.95 -22.33
N THR A 225 26.95 3.04 -22.34
CA THR A 225 28.30 3.09 -22.91
C THR A 225 29.39 2.95 -21.85
N ASP A 226 29.06 3.24 -20.60
CA ASP A 226 29.95 3.19 -19.45
C ASP A 226 29.13 2.91 -18.18
N ASP A 227 29.54 1.94 -17.38
CA ASP A 227 28.84 1.50 -16.16
C ASP A 227 29.73 1.52 -14.89
N THR A 228 30.71 2.43 -14.86
CA THR A 228 31.58 2.65 -13.68
C THR A 228 30.80 3.01 -12.40
N ALA A 229 31.44 2.76 -11.25
CA ALA A 229 30.88 2.99 -9.92
C ALA A 229 30.54 4.47 -9.63
N GLU A 230 31.16 5.41 -10.35
CA GLU A 230 30.96 6.85 -10.14
C GLU A 230 29.75 7.40 -10.89
N GLN A 231 29.55 7.04 -12.16
CA GLN A 231 28.37 7.44 -12.93
C GLN A 231 28.17 6.63 -14.21
N LYS A 232 26.97 6.07 -14.40
CA LYS A 232 26.59 5.43 -15.67
C LYS A 232 26.42 6.48 -16.78
N LYS A 233 26.97 6.20 -17.96
CA LYS A 233 26.83 7.01 -19.17
C LYS A 233 26.01 6.27 -20.21
N PHE A 234 25.13 7.01 -20.85
CA PHE A 234 24.22 6.49 -21.85
C PHE A 234 24.28 7.33 -23.11
N ILE A 235 24.11 6.69 -24.26
CA ILE A 235 23.70 7.38 -25.48
C ILE A 235 22.21 7.15 -25.71
N VAL A 236 21.52 8.19 -26.18
CA VAL A 236 20.08 8.16 -26.41
C VAL A 236 19.76 8.62 -27.82
N ASP A 237 18.92 7.87 -28.50
CA ASP A 237 18.34 8.26 -29.78
C ASP A 237 16.84 8.51 -29.67
N ALA A 238 16.24 9.04 -30.73
CA ALA A 238 14.79 9.24 -30.84
C ALA A 238 14.22 8.52 -32.07
N GLY A 239 14.88 7.44 -32.49
CA GLY A 239 14.55 6.70 -33.70
C GLY A 239 13.55 5.58 -33.42
N SER A 240 12.36 5.68 -33.99
CA SER A 240 11.33 4.66 -33.83
C SER A 240 10.57 4.47 -35.15
N SER A 241 10.35 3.21 -35.54
CA SER A 241 9.58 2.85 -36.73
C SER A 241 8.07 2.90 -36.51
N PHE A 242 7.64 2.96 -35.24
CA PHE A 242 6.24 2.80 -34.84
C PHE A 242 5.63 4.10 -34.28
N ILE A 243 6.44 4.91 -33.61
CA ILE A 243 6.05 6.16 -32.92
C ILE A 243 6.97 7.31 -33.37
N GLY A 244 6.41 8.49 -33.63
CA GLY A 244 7.18 9.71 -33.89
C GLY A 244 7.57 9.89 -35.36
N LYS A 245 8.79 10.40 -35.61
CA LYS A 245 9.24 10.88 -36.94
C LYS A 245 9.98 9.82 -37.79
N GLY A 246 9.95 8.55 -37.42
CA GLY A 246 10.57 7.46 -38.19
C GLY A 246 12.05 7.20 -37.88
N HIS A 247 12.71 6.40 -38.72
CA HIS A 247 14.09 5.94 -38.54
C HIS A 247 15.16 7.04 -38.63
N LYS A 248 14.91 8.11 -39.42
CA LYS A 248 15.85 9.20 -39.69
C LYS A 248 15.56 10.43 -38.82
N THR A 249 15.40 10.22 -37.51
CA THR A 249 15.09 11.30 -36.59
C THR A 249 16.28 12.24 -36.40
N SER A 250 16.03 13.56 -36.42
CA SER A 250 17.05 14.60 -36.33
C SER A 250 17.74 14.61 -34.96
N ILE A 251 18.98 15.12 -34.92
CA ILE A 251 19.71 15.32 -33.65
C ILE A 251 18.93 16.23 -32.69
N ASP A 252 18.18 17.20 -33.22
CA ASP A 252 17.41 18.14 -32.39
C ASP A 252 16.30 17.42 -31.63
N THR A 253 15.68 16.41 -32.24
CA THR A 253 14.67 15.59 -31.56
C THR A 253 15.32 14.71 -30.48
N ALA A 254 16.51 14.15 -30.73
CA ALA A 254 17.26 13.42 -29.71
C ALA A 254 17.70 14.34 -28.55
N LYS A 255 18.05 15.60 -28.83
CA LYS A 255 18.32 16.62 -27.80
C LYS A 255 17.09 17.02 -26.99
N GLU A 256 15.88 16.95 -27.57
CA GLU A 256 14.63 17.12 -26.79
C GLU A 256 14.44 15.97 -25.80
N VAL A 257 14.67 14.73 -26.26
CA VAL A 257 14.59 13.54 -25.40
C VAL A 257 15.64 13.57 -24.30
N GLU A 258 16.89 13.89 -24.62
CA GLU A 258 17.97 13.99 -23.65
C GLU A 258 17.65 15.01 -22.55
N ARG A 259 17.22 16.22 -22.92
CA ARG A 259 16.80 17.24 -21.94
C ARG A 259 15.65 16.76 -21.06
N ALA A 260 14.69 16.05 -21.63
CA ALA A 260 13.57 15.47 -20.88
C ALA A 260 14.02 14.36 -19.91
N LEU A 261 14.96 13.49 -20.32
CA LEU A 261 15.56 12.47 -19.47
C LEU A 261 16.34 13.11 -18.33
N ALA A 262 17.20 14.09 -18.61
CA ALA A 262 18.01 14.79 -17.61
C ALA A 262 17.14 15.54 -16.59
N ALA A 263 15.98 16.07 -17.00
CA ALA A 263 15.04 16.75 -16.11
C ALA A 263 14.36 15.78 -15.12
N VAL A 264 14.05 14.56 -15.55
CA VAL A 264 13.29 13.58 -14.75
C VAL A 264 14.21 12.64 -13.97
N TYR A 265 15.30 12.20 -14.56
CA TYR A 265 16.23 11.19 -14.03
C TYR A 265 17.60 11.82 -13.77
N LYS A 266 17.67 12.55 -12.65
CA LYS A 266 18.91 13.20 -12.21
C LYS A 266 19.96 12.16 -11.82
N GLY A 267 21.23 12.48 -12.05
CA GLY A 267 22.36 11.62 -11.69
C GLY A 267 22.86 10.70 -12.80
N TYR A 268 22.17 10.62 -13.93
CA TYR A 268 22.65 9.92 -15.13
C TYR A 268 23.16 10.90 -16.18
N ASN A 269 24.09 10.44 -17.02
CA ASN A 269 24.61 11.23 -18.14
C ASN A 269 24.08 10.65 -19.46
N PHE A 270 23.26 11.43 -20.17
CA PHE A 270 22.68 11.05 -21.46
C PHE A 270 23.29 11.89 -22.57
N THR A 271 23.82 11.23 -23.62
CA THR A 271 24.38 11.90 -24.81
C THR A 271 23.47 11.63 -26.02
N PRO A 272 22.93 12.66 -26.69
CA PRO A 272 22.01 12.46 -27.79
C PRO A 272 22.73 12.07 -29.07
N VAL A 273 22.18 11.11 -29.82
CA VAL A 273 22.71 10.65 -31.12
C VAL A 273 21.63 10.67 -32.20
N LYS A 274 22.03 10.79 -33.46
CA LYS A 274 21.12 10.83 -34.63
C LYS A 274 20.53 9.44 -34.93
N GLY A 275 19.33 9.40 -35.50
CA GLY A 275 18.75 8.18 -36.07
C GLY A 275 18.53 7.07 -35.03
N ARG A 276 19.12 5.89 -35.26
CA ARG A 276 19.14 4.73 -34.35
C ARG A 276 20.53 4.50 -33.74
N GLY A 277 21.25 5.59 -33.44
CA GLY A 277 22.64 5.50 -32.96
C GLY A 277 22.81 4.85 -31.58
N ALA A 278 21.71 4.65 -30.83
CA ALA A 278 21.71 3.95 -29.55
C ALA A 278 21.25 2.48 -29.66
N LEU A 279 21.12 1.94 -30.88
CA LEU A 279 20.89 0.52 -31.11
C LEU A 279 22.24 -0.22 -31.18
N ALA A 280 22.42 -1.28 -30.40
CA ALA A 280 23.62 -2.11 -30.46
C ALA A 280 23.61 -2.99 -31.73
N GLY A 281 24.18 -2.49 -32.83
CA GLY A 281 24.29 -3.22 -34.11
C GLY A 281 22.97 -3.37 -34.86
N GLU A 282 23.04 -3.75 -36.15
CA GLU A 282 21.87 -3.96 -37.02
C GLU A 282 21.03 -5.16 -36.56
N GLN A 283 20.11 -4.94 -35.63
CA GLN A 283 18.97 -5.84 -35.49
C GLN A 283 17.92 -5.42 -36.51
N SER A 284 17.89 -6.15 -37.63
CA SER A 284 16.79 -6.16 -38.58
C SER A 284 15.56 -6.77 -37.90
N TYR A 285 14.57 -5.94 -37.61
CA TYR A 285 13.17 -6.37 -37.49
C TYR A 285 12.50 -6.16 -38.84
#